data_AF-A0A919IAA7-F1
#
_entry.id   AF-A0A919IAA7-F1
#
_cell.length_a   1.000
_cell.length_b   1.000
_cell.length_c   1.000
_cell.angle_alpha   90.00
_cell.angle_beta   90.00
_cell.angle_gamma   90.00
#
_symmetry.space_group_name_H-M   'P 1'
#
loop_
_entity.id
_entity.type
_entity.pdbx_description
1 polymer ?
#
loop_
_entity_poly.entity_id
_entity_poly.type
_entity_poly.pdbx_seq_one_letter_code
_entity_poly.pdbx_strand_id
1 'polypeptide(L)'
;MKTIFNIFACISITVIGHTQSRLLTDFDGDLKPDTTFIDTLQSKIVCALSSQGFKRIESKALGQASSRTGLILTKRGFQLYTNQGRTGWSAEFKYQRRFKKIRLIGMARYELVNGQLGGGNSSINLLVNEYVGSWTIYDYQKKNLVKMPTVRLKMTMSKVFLDTFGYDVYYGYAKKCAETAGEQARQFHNSK
;
A
#
# COMPACT_ATOMS: atom_id res chain seq x y z
N MET A 1 43.72 23.11 -52.33
CA MET A 1 43.00 23.45 -51.09
C MET A 1 42.18 22.24 -50.68
N LYS A 2 42.48 21.61 -49.53
CA LYS A 2 41.85 20.36 -49.08
C LYS A 2 40.70 20.69 -48.12
N THR A 3 39.49 20.29 -48.49
CA THR A 3 38.25 20.49 -47.72
C THR A 3 38.26 19.54 -46.52
N ILE A 4 38.21 20.07 -45.29
CA ILE A 4 38.09 19.28 -44.06
C ILE A 4 36.59 19.18 -43.72
N PHE A 5 36.07 17.95 -43.78
CA PHE A 5 34.69 17.63 -43.44
C PHE A 5 34.62 17.32 -41.94
N ASN A 6 34.11 18.26 -41.14
CA ASN A 6 33.89 18.04 -39.71
C ASN A 6 32.54 17.32 -39.51
N ILE A 7 32.59 16.05 -39.14
CA ILE A 7 31.40 15.27 -38.73
C ILE A 7 31.15 15.54 -37.25
N PHE A 8 30.09 16.29 -36.96
CA PHE A 8 29.62 16.54 -35.59
C PHE A 8 28.74 15.37 -35.14
N ALA A 9 29.29 14.45 -34.34
CA ALA A 9 28.54 13.35 -33.76
C ALA A 9 27.74 13.83 -32.53
N CYS A 10 26.45 14.10 -32.71
CA CYS A 10 25.52 14.34 -31.60
C CYS A 10 25.25 13.03 -30.86
N ILE A 11 25.93 12.80 -29.74
CA ILE A 11 25.61 11.74 -28.79
C ILE A 11 24.39 12.21 -27.99
N SER A 12 23.19 11.78 -28.40
CA SER A 12 21.99 11.96 -27.60
C SER A 12 21.98 10.97 -26.43
N ILE A 13 22.34 11.46 -25.25
CA ILE A 13 22.19 10.74 -23.98
C ILE A 13 20.69 10.61 -23.70
N THR A 14 20.12 9.43 -23.92
CA THR A 14 18.77 9.10 -23.46
C THR A 14 18.82 8.81 -21.96
N VAL A 15 18.50 9.83 -21.15
CA VAL A 15 18.25 9.63 -19.72
C VAL A 15 16.93 8.87 -19.59
N ILE A 16 16.99 7.56 -19.36
CA ILE A 16 15.82 6.76 -18.98
C ILE A 16 15.47 7.16 -17.54
N GLY A 17 14.70 8.23 -17.38
CA GLY A 17 14.12 8.63 -16.10
C GLY A 17 13.07 7.60 -15.68
N HIS A 18 13.39 6.77 -14.68
CA HIS A 18 12.44 5.90 -14.02
C HIS A 18 11.46 6.78 -13.22
N THR A 19 10.38 7.23 -13.88
CA THR A 19 9.41 8.15 -13.27
C THR A 19 8.55 7.36 -12.30
N GLN A 20 8.84 7.44 -11.00
CA GLN A 20 7.87 7.05 -9.99
C GLN A 20 6.58 7.86 -10.17
N SER A 21 5.45 7.17 -10.03
CA SER A 21 4.12 7.65 -10.42
C SER A 21 3.69 8.88 -9.61
N ARG A 22 3.81 10.07 -10.20
CA ARG A 22 3.13 11.27 -9.71
C ARG A 22 1.67 11.19 -10.14
N LEU A 23 0.76 11.24 -9.16
CA LEU A 23 -0.68 11.38 -9.39
C LEU A 23 -1.03 12.86 -9.47
N LEU A 24 -1.76 13.24 -10.52
CA LEU A 24 -2.29 14.58 -10.75
C LEU A 24 -3.80 14.47 -10.96
N THR A 25 -4.59 14.78 -9.93
CA THR A 25 -6.06 14.66 -9.96
C THR A 25 -6.68 15.52 -8.86
N ASP A 26 -7.96 15.84 -8.96
CA ASP A 26 -8.70 16.55 -7.90
C ASP A 26 -9.12 15.54 -6.81
N PHE A 27 -8.47 15.60 -5.65
CA PHE A 27 -8.80 14.76 -4.50
C PHE A 27 -9.77 15.44 -3.53
N ASP A 28 -9.78 16.77 -3.47
CA ASP A 28 -10.52 17.53 -2.47
C ASP A 28 -11.86 18.13 -2.95
N GLY A 29 -12.11 18.04 -4.25
CA GLY A 29 -13.36 18.38 -4.94
C GLY A 29 -13.50 19.85 -5.27
N ASP A 30 -12.41 20.60 -5.41
CA ASP A 30 -12.42 22.03 -5.74
C ASP A 30 -12.23 22.33 -7.25
N LEU A 31 -12.20 21.28 -8.08
CA LEU A 31 -11.98 21.30 -9.54
C LEU A 31 -10.57 21.74 -9.97
N LYS A 32 -9.60 21.77 -9.06
CA LYS A 32 -8.18 22.02 -9.37
C LYS A 32 -7.36 20.75 -9.13
N PRO A 33 -6.32 20.52 -9.95
CA PRO A 33 -5.51 19.33 -9.81
C PRO A 33 -4.64 19.40 -8.54
N ASP A 34 -4.77 18.39 -7.70
CA ASP A 34 -3.88 18.11 -6.58
C ASP A 34 -2.73 17.22 -7.02
N THR A 35 -1.68 17.16 -6.21
CA THR A 35 -0.51 16.31 -6.51
C THR A 35 -0.27 15.32 -5.40
N THR A 36 0.04 14.08 -5.75
CA THR A 36 0.52 13.07 -4.80
C THR A 36 1.64 12.25 -5.42
N PHE A 37 2.74 12.07 -4.72
CA PHE A 37 3.90 11.31 -5.20
C PHE A 37 4.67 10.69 -4.02
N ILE A 38 5.58 9.78 -4.34
CA ILE A 38 6.55 9.26 -3.37
C ILE A 38 7.83 10.09 -3.50
N ASP A 39 8.23 10.73 -2.41
CA ASP A 39 9.56 11.30 -2.26
C ASP A 39 10.53 10.15 -1.99
N THR A 40 11.34 9.76 -2.97
CA THR A 40 12.26 8.62 -2.86
C THR A 40 13.41 8.86 -1.90
N LEU A 41 13.85 10.12 -1.77
CA LEU A 41 14.98 10.48 -0.90
C LEU A 41 14.58 10.34 0.57
N GLN A 42 13.38 10.79 0.91
CA GLN A 42 12.86 10.68 2.28
C GLN A 42 12.00 9.43 2.50
N SER A 43 11.69 8.70 1.43
CA SER A 43 10.75 7.57 1.40
C SER A 43 9.41 7.90 2.05
N LYS A 44 8.79 9.00 1.63
CA LYS A 44 7.49 9.48 2.14
C LYS A 44 6.46 9.61 1.03
N ILE A 45 5.18 9.49 1.38
CA ILE A 45 4.12 10.02 0.52
C ILE A 45 4.03 11.52 0.76
N VAL A 46 4.05 12.29 -0.32
CA VAL A 46 3.83 13.74 -0.31
C VAL A 46 2.55 14.01 -1.07
N CYS A 47 1.63 14.73 -0.43
CA CYS A 47 0.40 15.22 -1.03
C CYS A 47 0.36 16.75 -0.92
N ALA A 48 -0.09 17.44 -1.96
CA ALA A 48 -0.34 18.88 -1.91
C ALA A 48 -1.70 19.17 -2.54
N LEU A 49 -2.60 19.69 -1.70
CA LEU A 49 -4.00 19.96 -2.03
C LEU A 49 -4.20 21.42 -2.39
N SER A 50 -4.91 21.65 -3.48
CA SER A 50 -5.25 22.96 -4.04
C SER A 50 -6.12 23.79 -3.09
N SER A 51 -7.11 23.17 -2.43
CA SER A 51 -7.93 23.85 -1.39
C SER A 51 -7.14 24.28 -0.16
N GLN A 52 -5.88 23.82 -0.02
CA GLN A 52 -4.98 24.16 1.08
C GLN A 52 -3.77 24.99 0.63
N GLY A 53 -3.86 25.61 -0.55
CA GLY A 53 -2.79 26.43 -1.11
C GLY A 53 -1.53 25.62 -1.40
N PHE A 54 -1.68 24.34 -1.74
CA PHE A 54 -0.58 23.42 -2.08
C PHE A 54 0.46 23.24 -0.97
N LYS A 55 0.07 23.44 0.29
CA LYS A 55 0.91 23.07 1.44
C LYS A 55 1.19 21.56 1.41
N ARG A 56 2.46 21.18 1.62
CA ARG A 56 2.88 19.78 1.65
C ARG A 56 2.31 19.08 2.89
N ILE A 57 1.63 17.96 2.66
CA ILE A 57 1.19 17.00 3.67
C ILE A 57 2.02 15.75 3.45
N GLU A 58 2.82 15.38 4.45
CA GLU A 58 3.79 14.30 4.32
C GLU A 58 3.53 13.17 5.29
N SER A 59 3.64 11.93 4.84
CA SER A 59 3.66 10.79 5.75
C SER A 59 4.93 10.76 6.60
N LYS A 60 4.94 9.90 7.62
CA LYS A 60 6.21 9.42 8.20
C LYS A 60 7.00 8.66 7.12
N ALA A 61 8.29 8.48 7.34
CA ALA A 61 9.13 7.67 6.45
C ALA A 61 8.62 6.22 6.41
N LEU A 62 8.54 5.67 5.19
CA LEU A 62 8.06 4.32 4.86
C LEU A 62 9.24 3.34 4.67
N GLY A 63 10.30 3.49 5.48
CA GLY A 63 11.58 2.76 5.33
C GLY A 63 12.12 2.86 3.90
N GLN A 64 12.76 1.83 3.36
CA GLN A 64 13.27 1.88 1.98
C GLN A 64 12.13 1.72 0.97
N ALA A 65 11.72 2.83 0.35
CA ALA A 65 10.88 2.78 -0.84
C ALA A 65 11.66 2.08 -1.96
N SER A 66 11.32 0.82 -2.24
CA SER A 66 11.96 0.05 -3.32
C SER A 66 11.28 0.32 -4.67
N SER A 67 11.89 -0.17 -5.76
CA SER A 67 11.28 -0.19 -7.10
C SER A 67 9.94 -0.93 -7.17
N ARG A 68 9.52 -1.58 -6.09
CA ARG A 68 8.26 -2.32 -5.98
C ARG A 68 7.21 -1.64 -5.12
N THR A 69 7.46 -0.39 -4.73
CA THR A 69 6.51 0.47 -4.03
C THR A 69 6.03 1.57 -4.98
N GLY A 70 4.72 1.82 -4.99
CA GLY A 70 4.14 2.80 -5.91
C GLY A 70 2.81 3.35 -5.43
N LEU A 71 2.30 4.30 -6.21
CA LEU A 71 1.00 4.92 -6.02
C LEU A 71 0.12 4.63 -7.24
N ILE A 72 -1.12 4.24 -6.99
CA ILE A 72 -2.16 4.12 -8.02
C ILE A 72 -3.38 4.93 -7.64
N LEU A 73 -4.05 5.49 -8.65
CA LEU A 73 -5.34 6.13 -8.47
C LEU A 73 -6.41 5.07 -8.22
N THR A 74 -7.39 5.40 -7.37
CA THR A 74 -8.57 4.58 -7.13
C THR A 74 -9.83 5.43 -7.30
N LYS A 75 -11.00 4.80 -7.42
CA LYS A 75 -12.28 5.53 -7.46
C LYS A 75 -12.54 6.40 -6.21
N ARG A 76 -11.83 6.14 -5.10
CA ARG A 76 -12.06 6.79 -3.81
C ARG A 76 -10.95 7.74 -3.38
N GLY A 77 -9.86 7.83 -4.15
CA GLY A 77 -8.64 8.55 -3.79
C GLY A 77 -7.44 7.85 -4.38
N PHE A 78 -6.46 7.44 -3.58
CA PHE A 78 -5.27 6.74 -4.07
C PHE A 78 -4.88 5.58 -3.16
N GLN A 79 -4.04 4.69 -3.66
CA GLN A 79 -3.50 3.56 -2.91
C GLN A 79 -1.98 3.55 -3.00
N LEU A 80 -1.32 3.49 -1.84
CA LEU A 80 0.05 3.04 -1.72
C LEU A 80 0.06 1.51 -1.79
N TYR A 81 0.96 0.94 -2.58
CA TYR A 81 1.19 -0.50 -2.61
C TYR A 81 2.68 -0.81 -2.52
N THR A 82 3.00 -1.96 -1.94
CA THR A 82 4.33 -2.56 -1.96
C THR A 82 4.18 -4.04 -2.34
N ASN A 83 4.84 -4.46 -3.41
CA ASN A 83 4.83 -5.85 -3.89
C ASN A 83 6.23 -6.44 -3.78
N GLN A 84 6.47 -7.38 -2.86
CA GLN A 84 7.77 -8.03 -2.67
C GLN A 84 7.79 -9.44 -3.29
N GLY A 85 7.04 -9.65 -4.37
CA GLY A 85 6.88 -10.93 -5.04
C GLY A 85 5.93 -11.83 -4.26
N ARG A 86 6.45 -12.58 -3.28
CA ARG A 86 5.66 -13.55 -2.50
C ARG A 86 4.84 -12.90 -1.38
N THR A 87 5.17 -11.69 -1.00
CA THR A 87 4.42 -10.92 0.00
C THR A 87 4.13 -9.55 -0.56
N GLY A 88 3.10 -8.90 -0.03
CA GLY A 88 2.83 -7.51 -0.36
C GLY A 88 1.69 -6.96 0.46
N TRP A 89 1.55 -5.64 0.40
CA TRP A 89 0.54 -4.91 1.15
C TRP A 89 0.14 -3.63 0.45
N SER A 90 -1.00 -3.09 0.84
CA SER A 90 -1.49 -1.81 0.37
C SER A 90 -2.20 -1.02 1.46
N ALA A 91 -2.24 0.30 1.27
CA ALA A 91 -2.94 1.27 2.09
C ALA A 91 -3.71 2.23 1.18
N GLU A 92 -5.04 2.27 1.33
CA GLU A 92 -5.93 3.11 0.54
C GLU A 92 -6.27 4.39 1.31
N PHE A 93 -6.15 5.53 0.64
CA PHE A 93 -6.35 6.85 1.19
C PHE A 93 -7.45 7.61 0.45
N LYS A 94 -8.20 8.41 1.21
CA LYS A 94 -9.27 9.27 0.69
C LYS A 94 -9.28 10.61 1.43
N TYR A 95 -9.52 11.69 0.70
CA TYR A 95 -9.80 12.99 1.31
C TYR A 95 -11.10 12.97 2.11
N GLN A 96 -11.05 13.51 3.33
CA GLN A 96 -12.19 13.64 4.21
C GLN A 96 -12.50 15.13 4.42
N ARG A 97 -13.50 15.64 3.70
CA ARG A 97 -13.92 17.04 3.74
C ARG A 97 -14.20 17.55 5.16
N ARG A 98 -14.80 16.72 6.03
CA ARG A 98 -15.05 17.07 7.44
C ARG A 98 -13.77 17.42 8.21
N PHE A 99 -12.66 16.73 7.93
CA PHE A 99 -11.38 16.93 8.63
C PHE A 99 -10.41 17.79 7.83
N LYS A 100 -10.72 18.08 6.56
CA LYS A 100 -9.78 18.67 5.59
C LYS A 100 -8.45 17.92 5.55
N LYS A 101 -8.49 16.58 5.60
CA LYS A 101 -7.31 15.72 5.65
C LYS A 101 -7.47 14.48 4.77
N ILE A 102 -6.35 13.98 4.25
CA ILE A 102 -6.25 12.65 3.63
C ILE A 102 -6.24 11.60 4.73
N ARG A 103 -7.20 10.67 4.70
CA ARG A 103 -7.41 9.62 5.71
C ARG A 103 -7.14 8.25 5.11
N LEU A 104 -6.51 7.37 5.87
CA LEU A 104 -6.44 5.94 5.58
C LEU A 104 -7.84 5.30 5.72
N ILE A 105 -8.34 4.67 4.66
CA ILE A 105 -9.69 4.07 4.60
C ILE A 105 -9.68 2.56 4.44
N GLY A 106 -8.55 1.98 4.05
CA GLY A 106 -8.42 0.53 3.95
C GLY A 106 -6.98 0.09 3.90
N MET A 107 -6.75 -1.17 4.25
CA MET A 107 -5.46 -1.84 4.07
C MET A 107 -5.69 -3.25 3.58
N ALA A 108 -4.73 -3.78 2.84
CA ALA A 108 -4.71 -5.18 2.44
C ALA A 108 -3.30 -5.75 2.54
N ARG A 109 -3.19 -7.08 2.68
CA ARG A 109 -1.93 -7.81 2.59
C ARG A 109 -2.15 -9.17 1.94
N TYR A 110 -1.09 -9.71 1.37
CA TYR A 110 -1.05 -11.08 0.90
C TYR A 110 0.31 -11.72 1.18
N GLU A 111 0.27 -13.04 1.31
CA GLU A 111 1.41 -13.93 1.41
C GLU A 111 1.10 -15.15 0.56
N LEU A 112 1.88 -15.35 -0.50
CA LEU A 112 1.75 -16.52 -1.35
C LEU A 112 2.17 -17.76 -0.56
N VAL A 113 1.45 -18.85 -0.79
CA VAL A 113 1.76 -20.14 -0.20
C VAL A 113 3.22 -20.53 -0.47
N ASN A 114 3.94 -20.94 0.57
CA ASN A 114 5.32 -21.37 0.46
C ASN A 114 5.58 -22.72 1.13
N GLY A 115 5.52 -23.80 0.34
CA GLY A 115 5.74 -25.14 0.86
C GLY A 115 4.80 -25.43 2.03
N GLN A 116 5.36 -25.80 3.19
CA GLN A 116 4.60 -26.09 4.40
C GLN A 116 4.29 -24.86 5.28
N LEU A 117 4.67 -23.64 4.87
CA LEU A 117 4.47 -22.44 5.69
C LEU A 117 3.04 -21.87 5.60
N GLY A 118 2.23 -22.36 4.66
CA GLY A 118 0.92 -21.76 4.39
C GLY A 118 1.03 -20.40 3.73
N GLY A 119 -0.07 -19.65 3.72
CA GLY A 119 -0.19 -18.33 3.11
C GLY A 119 -1.62 -17.84 3.11
N GLY A 120 -1.87 -16.67 2.55
CA GLY A 120 -3.23 -16.12 2.49
C GLY A 120 -3.28 -14.66 2.10
N ASN A 121 -4.46 -14.09 2.24
CA ASN A 121 -4.67 -12.67 2.07
C ASN A 121 -5.64 -12.14 3.12
N SER A 122 -5.54 -10.85 3.40
CA SER A 122 -6.53 -10.17 4.22
C SER A 122 -6.70 -8.72 3.83
N SER A 123 -7.87 -8.18 4.11
CA SER A 123 -8.18 -6.76 3.95
C SER A 123 -9.00 -6.25 5.12
N ILE A 124 -8.92 -4.94 5.35
CA ILE A 124 -9.75 -4.22 6.30
C ILE A 124 -10.33 -2.97 5.65
N ASN A 125 -11.64 -2.78 5.82
CA ASN A 125 -12.32 -1.52 5.54
C ASN A 125 -12.44 -0.71 6.83
N LEU A 126 -11.64 0.35 6.96
CA LEU A 126 -11.55 1.19 8.18
C LEU A 126 -12.70 2.19 8.31
N LEU A 127 -13.60 2.27 7.33
CA LEU A 127 -14.82 3.08 7.44
C LEU A 127 -15.91 2.34 8.22
N VAL A 128 -15.95 1.00 8.11
CA VAL A 128 -16.96 0.13 8.75
C VAL A 128 -16.34 -0.91 9.70
N ASN A 129 -15.02 -0.85 9.90
CA ASN A 129 -14.20 -1.77 10.70
C ASN A 129 -14.37 -3.24 10.31
N GLU A 130 -14.55 -3.54 9.03
CA GLU A 130 -14.76 -4.90 8.56
C GLU A 130 -13.46 -5.50 8.06
N TYR A 131 -13.06 -6.59 8.72
CA TYR A 131 -11.93 -7.41 8.33
C TYR A 131 -12.41 -8.64 7.58
N VAL A 132 -11.67 -9.00 6.53
CA VAL A 132 -11.83 -10.26 5.79
C VAL A 132 -10.47 -10.91 5.64
N GLY A 133 -10.36 -12.20 5.98
CA GLY A 133 -9.12 -12.97 5.84
C GLY A 133 -9.38 -14.34 5.23
N SER A 134 -8.55 -14.74 4.27
CA SER A 134 -8.56 -16.08 3.67
C SER A 134 -7.17 -16.68 3.80
N TRP A 135 -7.06 -17.75 4.59
CA TRP A 135 -5.78 -18.35 4.97
C TRP A 135 -5.71 -19.83 4.62
N THR A 136 -4.51 -20.28 4.30
CA THR A 136 -4.13 -21.67 4.11
C THR A 136 -3.05 -21.97 5.14
N ILE A 137 -3.27 -23.02 5.93
CA ILE A 137 -2.35 -23.43 7.00
C ILE A 137 -1.91 -24.87 6.77
N TYR A 138 -0.77 -25.26 7.34
CA TYR A 138 -0.34 -26.64 7.34
C TYR A 138 -1.00 -27.39 8.50
N ASP A 139 -1.75 -28.45 8.17
CA ASP A 139 -2.40 -29.35 9.11
C ASP A 139 -1.43 -30.51 9.39
N TYR A 140 -0.85 -30.55 10.59
CA TYR A 140 0.16 -31.55 10.97
C TYR A 140 -0.41 -32.97 11.07
N GLN A 141 -1.71 -33.12 11.33
CA GLN A 141 -2.35 -34.43 11.37
C GLN A 141 -2.51 -34.99 9.96
N LYS A 142 -2.94 -34.15 9.02
CA LYS A 142 -3.14 -34.52 7.61
C LYS A 142 -1.86 -34.44 6.76
N LYS A 143 -0.79 -33.87 7.32
CA LYS A 143 0.51 -33.61 6.66
C LYS A 143 0.37 -32.84 5.35
N ASN A 144 -0.63 -31.96 5.24
CA ASN A 144 -0.92 -31.21 4.03
C ASN A 144 -1.38 -29.77 4.33
N LEU A 145 -1.43 -28.93 3.29
CA LEU A 145 -2.01 -27.60 3.38
C LEU A 145 -3.53 -27.69 3.30
N VAL A 146 -4.20 -27.03 4.24
CA VAL A 146 -5.65 -26.95 4.31
C VAL A 146 -6.09 -25.50 4.26
N LYS A 147 -7.03 -25.20 3.37
CA LYS A 147 -7.68 -23.90 3.30
C LYS A 147 -8.65 -23.77 4.48
N MET A 148 -8.49 -22.70 5.25
CA MET A 148 -9.41 -22.36 6.32
C MET A 148 -10.68 -21.69 5.76
N PRO A 149 -11.80 -21.76 6.50
CA PRO A 149 -12.94 -20.90 6.25
C PRO A 149 -12.53 -19.42 6.21
N THR A 150 -13.15 -18.65 5.32
CA THR A 150 -12.94 -17.20 5.26
C THR A 150 -13.39 -16.56 6.56
N VAL A 151 -12.50 -15.83 7.20
CA VAL A 151 -12.76 -15.10 8.44
C VAL A 151 -13.39 -13.76 8.09
N ARG A 152 -14.52 -13.44 8.72
CA ARG A 152 -15.17 -12.13 8.66
C ARG A 152 -15.47 -11.66 10.06
N LEU A 153 -14.92 -10.53 10.48
CA LEU A 153 -15.15 -9.99 11.81
C LEU A 153 -15.01 -8.47 11.84
N LYS A 154 -15.41 -7.87 12.97
CA LYS A 154 -15.16 -6.46 13.24
C LYS A 154 -13.78 -6.28 13.84
N MET A 155 -12.90 -5.58 13.13
CA MET A 155 -11.55 -5.23 13.59
C MET A 155 -11.43 -3.72 13.69
N THR A 156 -11.30 -3.21 14.91
CA THR A 156 -11.16 -1.76 15.15
C THR A 156 -9.69 -1.36 15.09
N MET A 157 -9.41 -0.27 14.39
CA MET A 157 -8.11 0.41 14.40
C MET A 157 -8.30 1.91 14.63
N SER A 158 -7.27 2.53 15.22
CA SER A 158 -7.25 3.98 15.39
C SER A 158 -7.36 4.69 14.04
N LYS A 159 -8.00 5.86 14.04
CA LYS A 159 -8.09 6.69 12.85
C LYS A 159 -6.70 7.24 12.51
N VAL A 160 -6.25 6.99 11.28
CA VAL A 160 -4.95 7.44 10.78
C VAL A 160 -5.16 8.41 9.62
N PHE A 161 -4.45 9.52 9.67
CA PHE A 161 -4.34 10.50 8.59
C PHE A 161 -2.97 10.39 7.93
N LEU A 162 -2.84 10.88 6.70
CA LEU A 162 -1.60 10.78 5.92
C LEU A 162 -0.38 11.28 6.70
N ASP A 163 -0.52 12.43 7.38
CA ASP A 163 0.51 13.08 8.20
C ASP A 163 0.99 12.25 9.41
N THR A 164 0.23 11.23 9.80
CA THR A 164 0.55 10.30 10.89
C THR A 164 0.84 8.88 10.41
N PHE A 165 0.65 8.62 9.12
CA PHE A 165 0.83 7.30 8.53
C PHE A 165 2.32 6.95 8.43
N GLY A 166 2.66 5.73 8.82
CA GLY A 166 4.01 5.16 8.73
C GLY A 166 3.96 3.64 8.77
N TYR A 167 5.13 3.00 8.73
CA TYR A 167 5.21 1.54 8.78
C TYR A 167 4.64 0.94 10.07
N ASP A 168 4.71 1.66 11.18
CA ASP A 168 4.09 1.31 12.46
C ASP A 168 2.59 0.98 12.30
N VAL A 169 1.88 1.74 11.45
CA VAL A 169 0.46 1.51 11.16
C VAL A 169 0.25 0.18 10.42
N TYR A 170 1.07 -0.09 9.39
CA TYR A 170 1.01 -1.35 8.66
C TYR A 170 1.38 -2.54 9.54
N TYR A 171 2.47 -2.47 10.30
CA TYR A 171 2.88 -3.56 11.19
C TYR A 171 1.85 -3.82 12.30
N GLY A 172 1.20 -2.78 12.82
CA GLY A 172 0.08 -2.93 13.74
C GLY A 172 -1.11 -3.68 13.12
N TYR A 173 -1.45 -3.38 11.86
CA TYR A 173 -2.45 -4.14 11.11
C TYR A 173 -2.01 -5.59 10.87
N ALA A 174 -0.78 -5.80 10.38
CA ALA A 174 -0.24 -7.10 10.09
C ALA A 174 -0.21 -8.02 11.32
N LYS A 175 0.14 -7.48 12.49
CA LYS A 175 0.10 -8.19 13.77
C LYS A 175 -1.32 -8.65 14.12
N LYS A 176 -2.31 -7.76 14.05
CA LYS A 176 -3.72 -8.12 14.29
C LYS A 176 -4.24 -9.17 13.33
N CYS A 177 -3.84 -9.14 12.05
CA CYS A 177 -4.18 -10.18 11.08
C CYS A 177 -3.62 -11.54 11.48
N ALA A 178 -2.36 -11.59 11.91
CA ALA A 178 -1.69 -12.82 12.31
C ALA A 178 -2.31 -13.42 13.58
N GLU A 179 -2.63 -12.58 14.56
CA GLU A 179 -3.35 -12.98 15.78
C GLU A 179 -4.72 -13.59 15.42
N THR A 180 -5.49 -12.90 14.58
CA THR A 180 -6.80 -13.35 14.10
C THR A 180 -6.69 -14.69 13.35
N ALA A 181 -5.73 -14.82 12.43
CA ALA A 181 -5.50 -16.06 11.70
C ALA A 181 -5.12 -17.21 12.63
N GLY A 182 -4.26 -16.96 13.62
CA GLY A 182 -3.83 -17.95 14.60
C GLY A 182 -4.96 -18.45 15.50
N GLU A 183 -5.83 -17.55 15.97
CA GLU A 183 -7.03 -17.91 16.74
C GLU A 183 -7.97 -18.81 15.93
N GLN A 184 -8.21 -18.43 14.68
CA GLN A 184 -9.08 -19.18 13.78
C GLN A 184 -8.48 -20.54 13.42
N ALA A 185 -7.16 -20.63 13.27
CA ALA A 185 -6.46 -21.88 13.02
C ALA A 185 -6.60 -22.84 14.22
N ARG A 186 -6.50 -22.33 15.45
CA ARG A 186 -6.72 -23.14 16.67
C ARG A 186 -8.15 -23.66 16.74
N GLN A 187 -9.15 -22.81 16.49
CA GLN A 187 -10.57 -23.21 16.48
C GLN A 187 -10.85 -24.27 15.42
N PHE A 188 -10.29 -24.10 14.21
CA PHE A 188 -10.46 -25.05 13.12
C PHE A 188 -9.89 -26.44 13.43
N HIS A 189 -8.73 -26.51 14.10
CA HIS A 189 -8.16 -27.79 14.53
C HIS A 189 -8.97 -28.46 15.64
N ASN A 190 -9.47 -27.69 16.62
CA ASN A 190 -10.26 -28.24 17.73
C ASN A 190 -11.67 -28.70 17.31
N SER A 191 -12.15 -28.28 16.12
CA SER A 191 -13.46 -28.64 15.59
C SER A 191 -13.49 -29.92 14.74
N LYS A 192 -12.33 -30.53 14.51
CA LYS A 192 -12.17 -31.78 13.74
C LYS A 192 -11.85 -32.94 14.68
#